data_AF-A0A4Q9UYM7-F1
#
_entry.id   AF-A0A4Q9UYM7-F1
#
_cell.length_a   1.000
_cell.length_b   1.000
_cell.length_c   1.000
_cell.angle_alpha   90.00
_cell.angle_beta   90.00
_cell.angle_gamma   90.00
#
_symmetry.space_group_name_H-M   'P 1'
#
loop_
_entity.id
_entity.type
_entity.pdbx_description
1 polymer ?
#
loop_
_entity_poly.entity_id
_entity_poly.type
_entity_poly.pdbx_seq_one_letter_code
_entity_poly.pdbx_strand_id
1 'polypeptide(L)'
;MAVVVIGDPITVTLKAAIEYIVNPTKTNGGIMTSSNCGIPSIAESVHRGFERTMEAAENDRTVGRPGVVLAHHVIQAFKPGEITPNKAHDLGVEFIEKILGGNDEYDYVIATHVDRDHIHNHIIFNPINRKTLRRYRMPPTNVYKYRKVSNEITRREGLSVTHEFGEGFKSFDSKALGDIYARARGRSNKAKLEALIDEACRNTFSWESFTESMKEIGVEVSFKGQSVLFYAPDILRHKIRGKTLGPAYTETALMARLGRQSLVEFVVQPFLVKKMHTDQYRVRLPGSRPPAYITVDSHHLNNHGTHWRMYLPETMQTWTTDVYGQIQKEVKTPELFNYFNRTDPLSQATIKPHQANRLQRGKSAAQQRYFASVDRRVDQLHKQTQWVNLLTQYAQADDPSEFLRDLRSHTEDLVRELNTAIIERQRGHDLGSNTSDLDQRIDSLGQEIRTFKAFYNEQTQTPDQSKGHQR
;
A
#
# COMPACT_ATOMS: atom_id res chain seq x y z
N MET A 1 2.60 22.79 -0.63
CA MET A 1 3.65 21.80 -0.38
C MET A 1 4.46 21.67 -1.65
N ALA A 2 5.76 21.92 -1.58
CA ALA A 2 6.64 21.79 -2.73
C ALA A 2 6.88 20.31 -3.08
N VAL A 3 6.41 19.86 -4.24
CA VAL A 3 6.46 18.46 -4.68
C VAL A 3 7.45 18.31 -5.82
N VAL A 4 8.35 17.32 -5.71
CA VAL A 4 9.25 16.91 -6.80
C VAL A 4 8.78 15.60 -7.43
N VAL A 5 8.72 15.60 -8.76
CA VAL A 5 8.38 14.45 -9.61
C VAL A 5 9.46 14.26 -10.66
N ILE A 6 9.84 13.01 -10.92
CA ILE A 6 10.70 12.64 -12.03
C ILE A 6 9.78 12.15 -13.17
N GLY A 7 9.89 12.78 -14.33
CA GLY A 7 9.17 12.37 -15.55
C GLY A 7 9.76 11.12 -16.18
N ASP A 8 9.05 10.55 -17.14
CA ASP A 8 9.61 9.46 -17.95
C ASP A 8 10.83 9.99 -18.73
N PRO A 9 11.92 9.20 -18.86
CA PRO A 9 13.11 9.63 -19.58
C PRO A 9 12.78 9.87 -21.06
N ILE A 10 13.38 10.91 -21.64
CA ILE A 10 13.16 11.26 -23.05
C ILE A 10 14.13 10.43 -23.89
N THR A 11 13.61 9.61 -24.80
CA THR A 11 14.42 8.66 -25.60
C THR A 11 14.37 8.89 -27.10
N VAL A 12 13.40 9.66 -27.62
CA VAL A 12 13.20 9.85 -29.07
C VAL A 12 12.82 11.28 -29.48
N THR A 13 12.11 12.04 -28.64
CA THR A 13 11.51 13.33 -29.01
C THR A 13 12.06 14.51 -28.20
N LEU A 14 13.38 14.68 -28.16
CA LEU A 14 14.04 15.71 -27.34
C LEU A 14 13.57 17.13 -27.68
N LYS A 15 13.64 17.53 -28.96
CA LYS A 15 13.22 18.87 -29.39
C LYS A 15 11.76 19.17 -29.02
N ALA A 16 10.85 18.25 -29.31
CA ALA A 16 9.43 18.41 -29.00
C ALA A 16 9.17 18.51 -27.48
N ALA A 17 9.95 17.80 -26.65
CA ALA A 17 9.86 17.90 -25.21
C ALA A 17 10.33 19.28 -24.70
N ILE A 18 11.40 19.84 -25.29
CA ILE A 18 11.88 21.19 -25.00
C ILE A 18 10.82 22.22 -25.45
N GLU A 19 10.33 22.14 -26.69
CA GLU A 19 9.27 23.00 -27.24
C GLU A 19 8.03 23.03 -26.34
N TYR A 20 7.63 21.88 -25.80
CA TYR A 20 6.49 21.78 -24.92
C TYR A 20 6.67 22.58 -23.62
N ILE A 21 7.86 22.51 -23.00
CA ILE A 21 8.09 23.16 -21.72
C ILE A 21 8.36 24.66 -21.87
N VAL A 22 9.01 25.10 -22.96
CA VAL A 22 9.34 26.53 -23.17
C VAL A 22 8.18 27.33 -23.79
N ASN A 23 7.05 26.68 -24.07
CA ASN A 23 5.91 27.28 -24.76
C ASN A 23 5.52 28.67 -24.19
N PRO A 24 5.57 29.74 -24.99
CA PRO A 24 5.31 31.12 -24.56
C PRO A 24 3.96 31.32 -23.86
N THR A 25 2.93 30.54 -24.21
CA THR A 25 1.60 30.65 -23.57
C THR A 25 1.62 30.21 -22.10
N LYS A 26 2.59 29.39 -21.71
CA LYS A 26 2.74 28.86 -20.36
C LYS A 26 3.83 29.57 -19.55
N THR A 27 4.76 30.23 -20.24
CA THR A 27 6.00 30.77 -19.66
C THR A 27 6.03 32.30 -19.67
N ASN A 28 4.86 32.94 -19.62
CA ASN A 28 4.71 34.40 -19.67
C ASN A 28 5.44 35.02 -20.87
N GLY A 29 5.09 34.57 -22.09
CA GLY A 29 5.73 35.05 -23.32
C GLY A 29 7.16 34.54 -23.54
N GLY A 30 7.60 33.53 -22.78
CA GLY A 30 8.96 33.00 -22.83
C GLY A 30 9.91 33.60 -21.77
N ILE A 31 9.46 34.59 -21.00
CA ILE A 31 10.28 35.28 -19.98
C ILE A 31 10.64 34.32 -18.84
N MET A 32 9.75 33.38 -18.51
CA MET A 32 9.95 32.40 -17.43
C MET A 32 10.75 31.17 -17.89
N THR A 33 11.78 31.38 -18.71
CA THR A 33 12.66 30.31 -19.21
C THR A 33 14.13 30.67 -19.00
N SER A 34 14.93 29.70 -18.56
CA SER A 34 16.39 29.83 -18.41
C SER A 34 17.09 28.58 -18.92
N SER A 35 18.30 28.72 -19.44
CA SER A 35 19.11 27.62 -19.96
C SER A 35 20.58 28.01 -19.91
N ASN A 36 21.44 27.04 -19.68
CA ASN A 36 22.89 27.20 -19.71
C ASN A 36 23.53 26.72 -21.04
N CYS A 37 22.71 26.28 -22.01
CA CYS A 37 23.17 25.58 -23.22
C CYS A 37 22.57 26.13 -24.51
N GLY A 38 21.89 27.27 -24.46
CA GLY A 38 21.28 27.91 -25.61
C GLY A 38 20.33 29.03 -25.21
N ILE A 39 19.67 29.63 -26.19
CA ILE A 39 18.61 30.62 -25.95
C ILE A 39 17.38 29.87 -25.41
N PRO A 40 16.97 30.10 -24.15
CA PRO A 40 16.02 29.24 -23.46
C PRO A 40 14.62 29.24 -24.07
N SER A 41 14.19 30.35 -24.67
CA SER A 41 12.89 30.47 -25.34
C SER A 41 12.85 29.85 -26.73
N ILE A 42 14.00 29.42 -27.29
CA ILE A 42 14.12 28.84 -28.62
C ILE A 42 14.55 27.39 -28.48
N ALA A 43 13.59 26.46 -28.60
CA ALA A 43 13.84 25.04 -28.38
C ALA A 43 14.94 24.45 -29.26
N GLU A 44 15.04 24.89 -30.52
CA GLU A 44 16.12 24.50 -31.44
C GLU A 44 17.50 24.90 -30.90
N SER A 45 17.63 26.06 -30.25
CA SER A 45 18.89 26.54 -29.71
C SER A 45 19.36 25.65 -28.55
N VAL A 46 18.46 25.31 -27.63
CA VAL A 46 18.72 24.41 -26.50
C VAL A 46 19.02 22.99 -27.00
N HIS A 47 18.24 22.50 -27.97
CA HIS A 47 18.43 21.19 -28.58
C HIS A 47 19.84 21.01 -29.15
N ARG A 48 20.31 22.00 -29.92
CA ARG A 48 21.68 22.01 -30.45
C ARG A 48 22.74 22.02 -29.36
N GLY A 49 22.48 22.68 -28.23
CA GLY A 49 23.35 22.63 -27.06
C GLY A 49 23.51 21.21 -26.51
N PHE A 50 22.38 20.50 -26.34
CA PHE A 50 22.38 19.11 -25.89
C PHE A 50 23.09 18.19 -26.89
N GLU A 51 22.80 18.35 -28.19
CA GLU A 51 23.42 17.57 -29.26
C GLU A 51 24.94 17.72 -29.26
N ARG A 52 25.47 18.94 -29.15
CA ARG A 52 26.92 19.16 -29.09
C ARG A 52 27.61 18.38 -27.98
N THR A 53 27.04 18.38 -26.77
CA THR A 53 27.61 17.63 -25.64
C THR A 53 27.46 16.11 -25.83
N MET A 54 26.35 15.65 -26.42
CA MET A 54 26.15 14.24 -26.74
C MET A 54 27.10 13.75 -27.83
N GLU A 55 27.31 14.53 -28.89
CA GLU A 55 28.28 14.26 -29.96
C GLU A 55 29.71 14.21 -29.43
N ALA A 56 30.08 15.13 -28.53
CA ALA A 56 31.40 15.11 -27.90
C ALA A 56 31.64 13.80 -27.12
N ALA A 57 30.65 13.33 -26.35
CA ALA A 57 30.75 12.05 -25.64
C ALA A 57 30.71 10.83 -26.58
N GLU A 58 30.02 10.94 -27.73
CA GLU A 58 30.01 9.91 -28.76
C GLU A 58 31.38 9.75 -29.41
N ASN A 59 32.03 10.88 -29.73
CA ASN A 59 33.37 10.92 -30.32
C ASN A 59 34.46 10.43 -29.36
N ASP A 60 34.31 10.67 -28.06
CA ASP A 60 35.22 10.17 -27.01
C ASP A 60 35.00 8.68 -26.68
N ARG A 61 33.89 8.08 -27.13
CA ARG A 61 33.54 6.72 -26.74
C ARG A 61 34.43 5.68 -27.42
N THR A 62 35.20 4.96 -26.62
CA THR A 62 36.06 3.85 -27.06
C THR A 62 35.40 2.47 -26.98
N VAL A 63 34.45 2.26 -26.07
CA VAL A 63 33.75 0.98 -25.84
C VAL A 63 32.28 1.17 -25.41
N GLY A 64 31.44 0.17 -25.65
CA GLY A 64 30.02 0.17 -25.25
C GLY A 64 29.06 0.69 -26.32
N ARG A 65 27.75 0.59 -26.05
CA ARG A 65 26.69 1.05 -26.97
C ARG A 65 26.24 2.47 -26.62
N PRO A 66 25.76 3.26 -27.59
CA PRO A 66 25.10 4.54 -27.33
C PRO A 66 23.97 4.38 -26.31
N GLY A 67 23.85 5.34 -25.40
CA GLY A 67 22.76 5.34 -24.43
C GLY A 67 21.44 5.77 -25.07
N VAL A 68 20.36 5.07 -24.77
CA VAL A 68 19.02 5.33 -25.35
C VAL A 68 18.29 6.55 -24.77
N VAL A 69 18.79 7.12 -23.66
CA VAL A 69 18.18 8.30 -23.03
C VAL A 69 18.85 9.56 -23.57
N LEU A 70 18.05 10.48 -24.10
CA LEU A 70 18.48 11.77 -24.65
C LEU A 70 18.39 12.90 -23.62
N ALA A 71 17.43 12.84 -22.69
CA ALA A 71 17.30 13.80 -21.59
C ALA A 71 16.52 13.23 -20.41
N HIS A 72 16.74 13.84 -19.25
CA HIS A 72 15.98 13.59 -18.03
C HIS A 72 15.03 14.76 -17.76
N HIS A 73 13.80 14.47 -17.33
CA HIS A 73 12.80 15.49 -17.02
C HIS A 73 12.44 15.47 -15.53
N VAL A 74 12.52 16.63 -14.89
CA VAL A 74 12.17 16.84 -13.48
C VAL A 74 11.13 17.94 -13.39
N ILE A 75 10.14 17.76 -12.52
CA ILE A 75 9.10 18.74 -12.23
C ILE A 75 9.17 19.10 -10.75
N GLN A 76 9.19 20.40 -10.44
CA GLN A 76 9.11 20.94 -9.09
C GLN A 76 7.87 21.85 -9.01
N ALA A 77 6.86 21.45 -8.25
CA ALA A 77 5.61 22.20 -8.13
C ALA A 77 5.47 22.81 -6.73
N PHE A 78 4.86 23.98 -6.61
CA PHE A 78 4.62 24.67 -5.34
C PHE A 78 3.13 24.69 -4.99
N LYS A 79 2.79 25.01 -3.73
CA LYS A 79 1.38 25.17 -3.35
C LYS A 79 0.77 26.36 -4.12
N PRO A 80 -0.49 26.26 -4.58
CA PRO A 80 -1.24 27.44 -5.02
C PRO A 80 -1.17 28.57 -3.97
N GLY A 81 -0.91 29.80 -4.42
CA GLY A 81 -0.92 31.01 -3.60
C GLY A 81 0.27 31.20 -2.64
N GLU A 82 1.25 30.30 -2.65
CA GLU A 82 2.40 30.33 -1.73
C GLU A 82 3.63 31.02 -2.30
N ILE A 83 3.74 31.12 -3.63
CA ILE A 83 4.92 31.63 -4.31
C ILE A 83 4.54 32.44 -5.55
N THR A 84 5.36 33.41 -5.91
CA THR A 84 5.27 34.15 -7.18
C THR A 84 6.01 33.42 -8.30
N PRO A 85 5.65 33.58 -9.59
CA PRO A 85 6.36 32.96 -10.70
C PRO A 85 7.87 33.21 -10.73
N ASN A 86 8.30 34.46 -10.55
CA ASN A 86 9.72 34.83 -10.54
C ASN A 86 10.48 34.09 -9.45
N LYS A 87 9.98 34.15 -8.21
CA LYS A 87 10.59 33.42 -7.09
C LYS A 87 10.62 31.92 -7.32
N ALA A 88 9.55 31.33 -7.89
CA ALA A 88 9.53 29.91 -8.23
C ALA A 88 10.60 29.56 -9.27
N HIS A 89 10.81 30.42 -10.26
CA HIS A 89 11.85 30.27 -11.27
C HIS A 89 13.24 30.29 -10.64
N ASP A 90 13.55 31.30 -9.82
CA ASP A 90 14.84 31.47 -9.16
C ASP A 90 15.19 30.25 -8.28
N LEU A 91 14.23 29.78 -7.47
CA LEU A 91 14.41 28.59 -6.64
C LEU A 91 14.54 27.32 -7.48
N GLY A 92 13.94 27.29 -8.66
CA GLY A 92 14.07 26.19 -9.63
C GLY A 92 15.47 26.11 -10.24
N VAL A 93 16.08 27.26 -10.56
CA VAL A 93 17.46 27.36 -11.04
C VAL A 93 18.42 26.88 -9.95
N GLU A 94 18.28 27.39 -8.71
CA GLU A 94 19.10 26.92 -7.59
C GLU A 94 18.94 25.41 -7.36
N PHE A 95 17.71 24.91 -7.45
CA PHE A 95 17.39 23.50 -7.28
C PHE A 95 18.10 22.62 -8.32
N ILE A 96 18.03 22.97 -9.61
CA ILE A 96 18.68 22.16 -10.66
C ILE A 96 20.20 22.16 -10.53
N GLU A 97 20.80 23.31 -10.22
CA GLU A 97 22.25 23.43 -10.04
C GLU A 97 22.74 22.60 -8.85
N LYS A 98 22.00 22.61 -7.73
CA LYS A 98 22.33 21.77 -6.56
C LYS A 98 22.25 20.27 -6.85
N ILE A 99 21.26 19.80 -7.61
CA ILE A 99 21.14 18.35 -7.89
C ILE A 99 22.17 17.86 -8.91
N LEU A 100 22.63 18.75 -9.80
CA LEU A 100 23.62 18.46 -10.85
C LEU A 100 25.07 18.70 -10.42
N GLY A 101 25.29 19.38 -9.29
CA GLY A 101 26.62 19.65 -8.75
C GLY A 101 27.25 20.97 -9.24
N GLY A 102 26.43 21.87 -9.79
CA GLY A 102 26.84 23.17 -10.31
C GLY A 102 26.23 23.49 -11.67
N ASN A 103 26.27 24.77 -12.07
CA ASN A 103 25.75 25.24 -13.36
C ASN A 103 26.51 24.68 -14.58
N ASP A 104 27.81 24.40 -14.44
CA ASP A 104 28.67 24.00 -15.57
C ASP A 104 28.86 22.49 -15.71
N GLU A 105 28.14 21.68 -14.93
CA GLU A 105 28.29 20.21 -14.93
C GLU A 105 27.51 19.55 -16.07
N TYR A 106 26.30 20.03 -16.36
CA TYR A 106 25.36 19.40 -17.29
C TYR A 106 24.57 20.48 -18.04
N ASP A 107 24.23 20.24 -19.32
CA ASP A 107 23.28 21.11 -20.02
C ASP A 107 21.89 20.98 -19.40
N TYR A 108 21.20 22.11 -19.21
CA TYR A 108 19.79 22.11 -18.81
C TYR A 108 19.01 23.28 -19.40
N VAL A 109 17.69 23.10 -19.40
CA VAL A 109 16.70 24.14 -19.63
C VAL A 109 15.62 24.01 -18.56
N ILE A 110 15.21 25.14 -18.00
CA ILE A 110 14.14 25.26 -17.03
C ILE A 110 13.08 26.23 -17.56
N ALA A 111 11.82 25.86 -17.37
CA ALA A 111 10.66 26.69 -17.69
C ALA A 111 9.66 26.67 -16.54
N THR A 112 9.23 27.85 -16.10
CA THR A 112 8.20 27.97 -15.06
C THR A 112 6.84 28.18 -15.70
N HIS A 113 5.92 27.26 -15.44
CA HIS A 113 4.56 27.27 -15.98
C HIS A 113 3.64 28.06 -15.05
N VAL A 114 2.95 29.05 -15.62
CA VAL A 114 2.00 29.95 -14.95
C VAL A 114 0.58 29.85 -15.52
N ASP A 115 0.35 28.92 -16.45
CA ASP A 115 -0.94 28.68 -17.12
C ASP A 115 -1.95 27.89 -16.28
N ARG A 116 -1.61 27.57 -15.03
CA ARG A 116 -2.43 26.77 -14.11
C ARG A 116 -2.50 27.40 -12.73
N ASP A 117 -3.48 26.96 -11.94
CA ASP A 117 -3.69 27.40 -10.55
C ASP A 117 -2.47 27.18 -9.62
N HIS A 118 -1.51 26.34 -10.03
CA HIS A 118 -0.27 26.10 -9.31
C HIS A 118 0.95 26.35 -10.20
N ILE A 119 1.89 27.11 -9.65
CA ILE A 119 3.18 27.37 -10.29
C ILE A 119 4.07 26.15 -10.16
N HIS A 120 4.71 25.77 -11.26
CA HIS A 120 5.61 24.64 -11.30
C HIS A 120 6.73 24.83 -12.33
N ASN A 121 7.90 24.33 -12.00
CA ASN A 121 9.07 24.32 -12.86
C ASN A 121 9.15 22.99 -13.61
N HIS A 122 9.31 23.07 -14.92
CA HIS A 122 9.73 21.98 -15.79
C HIS A 122 11.22 22.12 -16.06
N ILE A 123 12.00 21.08 -15.75
CA ILE A 123 13.45 21.08 -15.93
C ILE A 123 13.86 19.88 -16.77
N ILE A 124 14.46 20.13 -17.93
CA ILE A 124 15.04 19.10 -18.79
C ILE A 124 16.56 19.26 -18.74
N PHE A 125 17.30 18.19 -18.45
CA PHE A 125 18.76 18.20 -18.43
C PHE A 125 19.37 17.03 -19.21
N ASN A 126 20.55 17.26 -19.75
CA ASN A 126 21.29 16.30 -20.56
C ASN A 126 21.83 15.18 -19.66
N PRO A 127 21.71 13.90 -20.06
CA PRO A 127 22.33 12.80 -19.33
C PRO A 127 23.85 12.84 -19.39
N ILE A 128 24.50 13.62 -20.24
CA ILE A 128 25.96 13.68 -20.36
C ILE A 128 26.51 14.84 -19.55
N ASN A 129 27.50 14.56 -18.70
CA ASN A 129 28.26 15.60 -18.01
C ASN A 129 29.21 16.28 -19.00
N ARG A 130 29.19 17.62 -19.03
CA ARG A 130 29.97 18.43 -19.98
C ARG A 130 31.49 18.24 -19.86
N LYS A 131 31.98 17.96 -18.65
CA LYS A 131 33.41 17.89 -18.33
C LYS A 131 33.95 16.48 -18.43
N THR A 132 33.23 15.53 -17.86
CA THR A 132 33.67 14.13 -17.75
C THR A 132 33.17 13.26 -18.89
N LEU A 133 32.21 13.74 -19.69
CA LEU A 133 31.52 13.00 -20.76
C LEU A 133 30.81 11.73 -20.27
N ARG A 134 30.69 11.55 -18.94
CA ARG A 134 30.03 10.41 -18.32
C ARG A 134 28.53 10.61 -18.21
N ARG A 135 27.79 9.49 -18.29
CA ARG A 135 26.33 9.47 -18.22
C ARG A 135 25.81 9.55 -16.78
N TYR A 136 24.92 10.49 -16.52
CA TYR A 136 24.09 10.60 -15.32
C TYR A 136 23.11 9.44 -15.24
N ARG A 137 23.22 8.64 -14.17
CA ARG A 137 22.27 7.57 -13.87
C ARG A 137 21.18 8.12 -12.95
N MET A 138 19.94 8.13 -13.45
CA MET A 138 18.78 8.57 -12.69
C MET A 138 17.85 7.39 -12.36
N PRO A 139 18.13 6.59 -11.32
CA PRO A 139 17.17 5.60 -10.84
C PRO A 139 15.95 6.31 -10.23
N PRO A 140 14.76 5.67 -10.21
CA PRO A 140 13.55 6.25 -9.61
C PRO A 140 13.72 6.70 -8.15
N THR A 141 14.68 6.11 -7.43
CA THR A 141 15.03 6.47 -6.04
C THR A 141 15.67 7.86 -5.90
N ASN A 142 16.19 8.47 -6.98
CA ASN A 142 16.74 9.83 -6.92
C ASN A 142 15.70 10.88 -6.51
N VAL A 143 14.40 10.57 -6.64
CA VAL A 143 13.33 11.45 -6.18
C VAL A 143 13.47 11.81 -4.69
N TYR A 144 14.02 10.92 -3.86
CA TYR A 144 14.24 11.21 -2.43
C TYR A 144 15.34 12.25 -2.23
N LYS A 145 16.47 12.11 -2.95
CA LYS A 145 17.56 13.09 -2.96
C LYS A 145 17.05 14.45 -3.41
N TYR A 146 16.31 14.48 -4.53
CA TYR A 146 15.80 15.73 -5.08
C TYR A 146 14.76 16.38 -4.16
N ARG A 147 13.89 15.60 -3.52
CA ARG A 147 12.95 16.12 -2.51
C ARG A 147 13.69 16.74 -1.32
N LYS A 148 14.76 16.10 -0.84
CA LYS A 148 15.58 16.65 0.24
C LYS A 148 16.11 18.04 -0.13
N VAL A 149 16.74 18.17 -1.30
CA VAL A 149 17.24 19.46 -1.81
C VAL A 149 16.11 20.49 -1.98
N SER A 150 14.98 20.10 -2.58
CA SER A 150 13.83 21.01 -2.74
C SER A 150 13.22 21.42 -1.39
N ASN A 151 13.19 20.53 -0.40
CA ASN A 151 12.72 20.82 0.95
C ASN A 151 13.66 21.77 1.68
N GLU A 152 14.98 21.60 1.55
CA GLU A 152 15.97 22.53 2.11
C GLU A 152 15.77 23.94 1.55
N ILE A 153 15.62 24.07 0.23
CA ILE A 153 15.35 25.35 -0.44
C ILE A 153 14.02 25.96 0.03
N THR A 154 12.94 25.18 -0.01
CA THR A 154 11.60 25.69 0.34
C THR A 154 11.47 26.03 1.84
N ARG A 155 12.12 25.26 2.72
CA ARG A 155 12.20 25.56 4.15
C ARG A 155 12.90 26.90 4.40
N ARG A 156 14.01 27.17 3.70
CA ARG A 156 14.75 28.43 3.83
C ARG A 156 13.89 29.64 3.50
N GLU A 157 12.99 29.50 2.51
CA GLU A 157 12.13 30.58 2.04
C GLU A 157 10.78 30.66 2.79
N GLY A 158 10.59 29.89 3.87
CA GLY A 158 9.33 29.87 4.64
C GLY A 158 8.15 29.23 3.90
N LEU A 159 8.42 28.44 2.85
CA LEU A 159 7.42 27.79 2.01
C LEU A 159 7.03 26.41 2.57
N SER A 160 5.90 25.85 2.13
CA SER A 160 5.42 24.57 2.64
C SER A 160 6.30 23.42 2.15
N VAL A 161 6.98 22.73 3.06
CA VAL A 161 7.84 21.56 2.75
C VAL A 161 7.05 20.26 2.64
N THR A 162 7.53 19.33 1.82
CA THR A 162 7.09 17.92 1.87
C THR A 162 7.73 17.24 3.07
N HIS A 163 7.00 16.41 3.82
CA HIS A 163 7.58 15.71 4.98
C HIS A 163 8.84 14.91 4.58
N GLU A 164 9.94 15.14 5.29
CA GLU A 164 11.11 14.26 5.24
C GLU A 164 10.72 12.94 5.91
N PHE A 165 10.94 11.82 5.23
CA PHE A 165 10.80 10.52 5.87
C PHE A 165 11.92 10.41 6.91
N GLY A 166 11.59 10.63 8.18
CA GLY A 166 12.53 10.47 9.28
C GLY A 166 13.06 9.03 9.34
N GLU A 167 14.38 8.92 9.54
CA GLU A 167 15.07 7.69 9.93
C GLU A 167 14.49 7.22 11.27
N GLY A 168 13.49 6.34 11.21
CA GLY A 168 12.76 5.86 12.39
C GLY A 168 11.40 5.25 12.05
N PHE A 169 10.78 5.70 10.95
CA PHE A 169 9.64 4.97 10.38
C PHE A 169 10.16 3.98 9.34
N LYS A 170 10.15 2.68 9.66
CA LYS A 170 10.39 1.62 8.65
C LYS A 170 9.53 1.93 7.43
N SER A 171 10.21 2.21 6.32
CA SER A 171 9.70 2.35 4.96
C SER A 171 8.26 1.88 4.79
N PHE A 172 7.30 2.81 4.78
CA PHE A 172 6.00 2.56 4.18
C PHE A 172 6.17 2.54 2.66
N ASP A 173 6.66 1.38 2.22
CA ASP A 173 6.62 0.70 0.92
C ASP A 173 6.40 1.60 -0.32
N SER A 174 7.48 2.05 -0.94
CA SER A 174 7.47 2.64 -2.29
C SER A 174 6.79 1.74 -3.34
N LYS A 175 6.69 0.42 -3.09
CA LYS A 175 5.87 -0.51 -3.90
C LYS A 175 4.37 -0.31 -3.71
N ALA A 176 3.91 0.08 -2.53
CA ALA A 176 2.49 0.43 -2.31
C ALA A 176 2.14 1.71 -3.08
N LEU A 177 3.07 2.66 -3.16
CA LEU A 177 2.91 3.90 -3.94
C LEU A 177 2.76 3.60 -5.46
N GLY A 178 3.59 2.72 -6.00
CA GLY A 178 3.51 2.29 -7.41
C GLY A 178 2.21 1.54 -7.75
N ASP A 179 1.74 0.68 -6.84
CA ASP A 179 0.50 -0.07 -7.00
C ASP A 179 -0.75 0.83 -6.97
N ILE A 180 -0.75 1.86 -6.12
CA ILE A 180 -1.83 2.87 -6.08
C ILE A 180 -1.89 3.68 -7.37
N TYR A 181 -0.73 4.07 -7.92
CA TYR A 181 -0.68 4.75 -9.21
C TYR A 181 -1.10 3.84 -10.37
N ALA A 182 -0.82 2.55 -10.28
CA ALA A 182 -1.33 1.56 -11.22
C ALA A 182 -2.85 1.41 -11.10
N ARG A 183 -3.42 1.37 -9.89
CA ARG A 183 -4.89 1.32 -9.64
C ARG A 183 -5.61 2.54 -10.21
N ALA A 184 -5.12 3.74 -9.92
CA ALA A 184 -5.68 4.99 -10.43
C ALA A 184 -5.60 5.11 -11.97
N ARG A 185 -4.80 4.28 -12.64
CA ARG A 185 -4.71 4.19 -14.10
C ARG A 185 -5.42 2.96 -14.68
N GLY A 186 -6.12 2.16 -13.86
CA GLY A 186 -6.73 0.89 -14.28
C GLY A 186 -5.72 -0.21 -14.67
N ARG A 187 -4.46 -0.08 -14.24
CA ARG A 187 -3.32 -0.94 -14.60
C ARG A 187 -2.78 -1.75 -13.42
N SER A 188 -3.45 -1.78 -12.27
CA SER A 188 -2.97 -2.58 -11.14
C SER A 188 -3.28 -4.06 -11.35
N ASN A 189 -2.23 -4.86 -11.43
CA ASN A 189 -2.34 -6.31 -11.44
C ASN A 189 -2.95 -6.86 -10.15
N LYS A 190 -2.80 -6.15 -9.01
CA LYS A 190 -3.49 -6.53 -7.79
C LYS A 190 -4.99 -6.26 -7.86
N ALA A 191 -5.41 -5.13 -8.43
CA ALA A 191 -6.83 -4.86 -8.66
C ALA A 191 -7.47 -5.89 -9.61
N LYS A 192 -6.74 -6.35 -10.63
CA LYS A 192 -7.20 -7.46 -11.48
C LYS A 192 -7.40 -8.76 -10.68
N LEU A 193 -6.42 -9.12 -9.84
CA LEU A 193 -6.52 -10.30 -8.97
C LEU A 193 -7.67 -10.16 -7.96
N GLU A 194 -7.86 -8.99 -7.37
CA GLU A 194 -8.97 -8.66 -6.45
C GLU A 194 -10.33 -8.87 -7.13
N ALA A 195 -10.49 -8.39 -8.36
CA ALA A 195 -11.71 -8.59 -9.14
C ALA A 195 -11.99 -10.06 -9.44
N LEU A 196 -10.96 -10.87 -9.76
CA LEU A 196 -11.12 -12.31 -9.95
C LEU A 196 -11.54 -13.02 -8.67
N ILE A 197 -10.94 -12.66 -7.53
CA ILE A 197 -11.32 -13.22 -6.23
C ILE A 197 -12.76 -12.83 -5.88
N ASP A 198 -13.14 -11.57 -6.12
CA ASP A 198 -14.49 -11.08 -5.82
C ASP A 198 -15.56 -11.70 -6.74
N GLU A 199 -15.23 -12.01 -7.98
CA GLU A 199 -16.08 -12.80 -8.88
C GLU A 199 -16.23 -14.24 -8.40
N ALA A 200 -15.12 -14.91 -8.07
CA ALA A 200 -15.17 -16.28 -7.55
C ALA A 200 -15.97 -16.38 -6.24
N CYS A 201 -15.79 -15.44 -5.31
CA CYS A 201 -16.58 -15.39 -4.08
C CYS A 201 -18.08 -15.20 -4.34
N ARG A 202 -18.48 -14.43 -5.36
CA ARG A 202 -19.90 -14.27 -5.73
C ARG A 202 -20.53 -15.57 -6.19
N ASN A 203 -19.79 -16.37 -6.95
CA ASN A 203 -20.33 -17.56 -7.63
C ASN A 203 -20.14 -18.87 -6.85
N THR A 204 -19.44 -18.85 -5.71
CA THR A 204 -19.09 -20.04 -4.93
C THR A 204 -19.50 -19.91 -3.46
N PHE A 205 -19.72 -21.04 -2.79
CA PHE A 205 -20.27 -21.10 -1.42
C PHE A 205 -19.47 -21.97 -0.46
N SER A 206 -18.40 -22.60 -0.93
CA SER A 206 -17.49 -23.39 -0.10
C SER A 206 -16.03 -23.09 -0.47
N TRP A 207 -15.11 -23.40 0.43
CA TRP A 207 -13.69 -23.21 0.14
C TRP A 207 -13.24 -24.07 -1.04
N GLU A 208 -13.73 -25.30 -1.13
CA GLU A 208 -13.41 -26.25 -2.20
C GLU A 208 -13.85 -25.68 -3.55
N SER A 209 -15.13 -25.29 -3.68
CA SER A 209 -15.69 -24.72 -4.92
C SER A 209 -15.00 -23.39 -5.30
N PHE A 210 -14.65 -22.56 -4.32
CA PHE A 210 -13.84 -21.37 -4.53
C PHE A 210 -12.47 -21.70 -5.11
N THR A 211 -11.73 -22.65 -4.53
CA THR A 211 -10.39 -23.01 -5.03
C THR A 211 -10.44 -23.65 -6.41
N GLU A 212 -11.49 -24.41 -6.73
CA GLU A 212 -11.70 -24.99 -8.05
C GLU A 212 -11.99 -23.91 -9.08
N SER A 213 -12.93 -23.00 -8.80
CA SER A 213 -13.25 -21.87 -9.67
C SER A 213 -12.03 -20.96 -9.92
N MET A 214 -11.24 -20.69 -8.87
CA MET A 214 -10.00 -19.91 -9.00
C MET A 214 -8.96 -20.62 -9.88
N LYS A 215 -8.85 -21.94 -9.79
CA LYS A 215 -7.92 -22.74 -10.61
C LYS A 215 -8.32 -22.72 -12.08
N GLU A 216 -9.61 -22.78 -12.40
CA GLU A 216 -10.13 -22.71 -13.78
C GLU A 216 -9.76 -21.40 -14.48
N ILE A 217 -9.74 -20.29 -13.73
CA ILE A 217 -9.33 -18.97 -14.23
C ILE A 217 -7.81 -18.72 -14.12
N GLY A 218 -7.01 -19.76 -13.87
CA GLY A 218 -5.55 -19.69 -13.86
C GLY A 218 -4.93 -19.13 -12.58
N VAL A 219 -5.67 -19.14 -11.46
CA VAL A 219 -5.19 -18.68 -10.15
C VAL A 219 -5.09 -19.83 -9.16
N GLU A 220 -3.87 -20.20 -8.78
CA GLU A 220 -3.62 -21.22 -7.75
C GLU A 220 -3.78 -20.62 -6.35
N VAL A 221 -4.57 -21.29 -5.50
CA VAL A 221 -4.76 -20.96 -4.09
C VAL A 221 -3.98 -21.96 -3.24
N SER A 222 -3.15 -21.48 -2.31
CA SER A 222 -2.34 -22.33 -1.43
C SER A 222 -2.16 -21.71 -0.05
N PHE A 223 -1.72 -22.50 0.94
CA PHE A 223 -1.46 -22.03 2.31
C PHE A 223 0.04 -21.97 2.62
N LYS A 224 0.47 -20.96 3.38
CA LYS A 224 1.82 -20.90 3.99
C LYS A 224 1.74 -20.28 5.38
N GLY A 225 1.87 -21.13 6.40
CA GLY A 225 1.63 -20.73 7.79
C GLY A 225 0.19 -20.28 7.95
N GLN A 226 -0.02 -19.10 8.52
CA GLN A 226 -1.33 -18.49 8.78
C GLN A 226 -1.93 -17.71 7.59
N SER A 227 -1.32 -17.77 6.40
CA SER A 227 -1.75 -16.97 5.25
C SER A 227 -2.20 -17.84 4.09
N VAL A 228 -3.33 -17.48 3.50
CA VAL A 228 -3.68 -17.84 2.11
C VAL A 228 -2.78 -17.08 1.13
N LEU A 229 -2.37 -17.76 0.06
CA LEU A 229 -1.57 -17.24 -1.04
C LEU A 229 -2.28 -17.48 -2.36
N PHE A 230 -2.24 -16.46 -3.21
CA PHE A 230 -2.73 -16.48 -4.57
C PHE A 230 -1.55 -16.43 -5.53
N TYR A 231 -1.53 -17.32 -6.52
CA TYR A 231 -0.54 -17.34 -7.58
C TYR A 231 -1.24 -17.30 -8.93
N ALA A 232 -1.09 -16.17 -9.61
CA ALA A 232 -1.69 -15.91 -10.92
C ALA A 232 -0.57 -15.47 -11.86
N PRO A 233 0.17 -16.39 -12.50
CA PRO A 233 1.40 -16.06 -13.25
C PRO A 233 1.18 -15.04 -14.36
N ASP A 234 0.00 -15.05 -14.99
CA ASP A 234 -0.38 -14.12 -16.06
C ASP A 234 -0.66 -12.69 -15.56
N ILE A 235 -0.85 -12.53 -14.25
CA ILE A 235 -1.15 -11.25 -13.60
C ILE A 235 0.06 -10.78 -12.79
N LEU A 236 0.65 -11.67 -12.00
CA LEU A 236 1.72 -11.42 -11.04
C LEU A 236 2.74 -12.55 -11.05
N ARG A 237 4.01 -12.21 -11.27
CA ARG A 237 5.13 -13.18 -11.34
C ARG A 237 5.40 -13.92 -10.02
N HIS A 238 4.83 -13.50 -8.91
CA HIS A 238 5.10 -14.07 -7.58
C HIS A 238 3.80 -14.30 -6.81
N LYS A 239 3.81 -15.29 -5.90
CA LYS A 239 2.69 -15.56 -4.99
C LYS A 239 2.44 -14.34 -4.09
N ILE A 240 1.18 -13.90 -3.98
CA ILE A 240 0.75 -12.82 -3.10
C ILE A 240 -0.05 -13.39 -1.94
N ARG A 241 0.25 -12.97 -0.70
CA ARG A 241 -0.56 -13.31 0.47
C ARG A 241 -1.85 -12.50 0.46
N GLY A 242 -2.99 -13.12 0.76
CA GLY A 242 -4.30 -12.46 0.79
C GLY A 242 -4.33 -11.19 1.64
N LYS A 243 -3.70 -11.20 2.83
CA LYS A 243 -3.55 -10.01 3.70
C LYS A 243 -2.86 -8.80 3.06
N THR A 244 -2.15 -9.01 1.94
CA THR A 244 -1.49 -7.94 1.15
C THR A 244 -2.46 -7.22 0.22
N LEU A 245 -3.55 -7.88 -0.17
CA LEU A 245 -4.64 -7.33 -0.97
C LEU A 245 -5.61 -6.54 -0.08
N GLY A 246 -5.84 -7.02 1.16
CA GLY A 246 -6.61 -6.30 2.15
C GLY A 246 -7.27 -7.21 3.20
N PRO A 247 -7.98 -6.62 4.17
CA PRO A 247 -8.80 -7.34 5.16
C PRO A 247 -9.81 -8.28 4.51
N ALA A 248 -10.47 -7.87 3.42
CA ALA A 248 -11.50 -8.65 2.73
C ALA A 248 -10.98 -9.91 2.00
N TYR A 249 -9.65 -10.09 1.95
CA TYR A 249 -8.96 -11.18 1.25
C TYR A 249 -8.13 -12.05 2.21
N THR A 250 -8.29 -11.89 3.52
CA THR A 250 -7.77 -12.87 4.48
C THR A 250 -8.56 -14.16 4.37
N GLU A 251 -7.99 -15.27 4.82
CA GLU A 251 -8.67 -16.56 4.78
C GLU A 251 -9.99 -16.53 5.56
N THR A 252 -9.98 -15.98 6.78
CA THR A 252 -11.16 -15.79 7.63
C THR A 252 -12.24 -14.96 6.92
N ALA A 253 -11.86 -13.85 6.27
CA ALA A 253 -12.80 -13.02 5.53
C ALA A 253 -13.37 -13.74 4.30
N LEU A 254 -12.55 -14.50 3.57
CA LEU A 254 -13.01 -15.28 2.43
C LEU A 254 -13.97 -16.39 2.88
N MET A 255 -13.66 -17.11 3.96
CA MET A 255 -14.57 -18.10 4.54
C MET A 255 -15.91 -17.46 4.93
N ALA A 256 -15.87 -16.30 5.61
CA ALA A 256 -17.08 -15.58 6.01
C ALA A 256 -17.91 -15.10 4.80
N ARG A 257 -17.25 -14.65 3.73
CA ARG A 257 -17.88 -14.26 2.47
C ARG A 257 -18.51 -15.47 1.76
N LEU A 258 -17.81 -16.60 1.70
CA LEU A 258 -18.31 -17.83 1.09
C LEU A 258 -19.53 -18.38 1.86
N GLY A 259 -19.51 -18.34 3.19
CA GLY A 259 -20.65 -18.74 4.02
C GLY A 259 -21.74 -17.68 4.19
N ARG A 260 -21.53 -16.44 3.76
CA ARG A 260 -22.41 -15.26 3.99
C ARG A 260 -22.78 -15.05 5.47
N GLN A 261 -21.90 -15.44 6.37
CA GLN A 261 -22.15 -15.45 7.82
C GLN A 261 -20.90 -15.13 8.62
N SER A 262 -21.09 -14.60 9.84
CA SER A 262 -19.97 -14.34 10.77
C SER A 262 -19.39 -15.68 11.22
N LEU A 263 -18.11 -15.89 10.93
CA LEU A 263 -17.38 -17.10 11.29
C LEU A 263 -16.33 -16.79 12.36
N VAL A 264 -16.19 -17.73 13.28
CA VAL A 264 -15.18 -17.76 14.34
C VAL A 264 -14.11 -18.77 13.97
N GLU A 265 -12.85 -18.35 14.00
CA GLU A 265 -11.70 -19.20 13.67
C GLU A 265 -11.10 -19.85 14.91
N PHE A 266 -10.87 -21.16 14.81
CA PHE A 266 -10.15 -21.97 15.78
C PHE A 266 -8.95 -22.66 15.13
N VAL A 267 -7.80 -22.63 15.81
CA VAL A 267 -6.62 -23.40 15.41
C VAL A 267 -6.68 -24.76 16.08
N VAL A 268 -6.77 -25.81 15.29
CA VAL A 268 -6.94 -27.19 15.75
C VAL A 268 -5.73 -28.03 15.36
N GLN A 269 -5.17 -28.77 16.31
CA GLN A 269 -4.04 -29.65 16.03
C GLN A 269 -4.46 -30.86 15.19
N PRO A 270 -3.63 -31.36 14.26
CA PRO A 270 -4.03 -32.44 13.36
C PRO A 270 -4.51 -33.71 14.06
N PHE A 271 -3.90 -34.07 15.20
CA PHE A 271 -4.28 -35.26 15.97
C PHE A 271 -5.66 -35.16 16.65
N LEU A 272 -6.23 -33.96 16.75
CA LEU A 272 -7.58 -33.75 17.29
C LEU A 272 -8.66 -33.94 16.22
N VAL A 273 -8.30 -33.95 14.94
CA VAL A 273 -9.22 -34.03 13.81
C VAL A 273 -9.20 -35.43 13.22
N LYS A 274 -10.35 -36.09 13.17
CA LYS A 274 -10.50 -37.41 12.56
C LYS A 274 -11.63 -37.41 11.55
N LYS A 275 -11.35 -37.77 10.30
CA LYS A 275 -12.36 -37.91 9.26
C LYS A 275 -13.32 -39.06 9.63
N MET A 276 -14.63 -38.82 9.58
CA MET A 276 -15.66 -39.84 9.85
C MET A 276 -16.24 -40.40 8.55
N HIS A 277 -16.78 -39.52 7.71
CA HIS A 277 -17.43 -39.84 6.44
C HIS A 277 -16.86 -38.98 5.30
N THR A 278 -17.48 -39.00 4.12
CA THR A 278 -17.04 -38.24 2.95
C THR A 278 -16.89 -36.75 3.27
N ASP A 279 -17.83 -36.20 4.05
CA ASP A 279 -18.00 -34.76 4.26
C ASP A 279 -18.01 -34.30 5.72
N GLN A 280 -17.68 -35.19 6.66
CA GLN A 280 -17.74 -34.90 8.10
C GLN A 280 -16.48 -35.31 8.84
N TYR A 281 -16.09 -34.48 9.79
CA TYR A 281 -14.93 -34.63 10.65
C TYR A 281 -15.36 -34.58 12.11
N ARG A 282 -14.72 -35.43 12.91
CA ARG A 282 -14.80 -35.43 14.37
C ARG A 282 -13.63 -34.63 14.92
N VAL A 283 -13.92 -33.62 15.75
CA VAL A 283 -12.92 -32.80 16.40
C VAL A 283 -12.98 -33.03 17.91
N ARG A 284 -11.87 -33.48 18.50
CA ARG A 284 -11.75 -33.70 19.94
C ARG A 284 -11.57 -32.37 20.67
N LEU A 285 -12.32 -32.17 21.75
CA LEU A 285 -12.13 -31.05 22.67
C LEU A 285 -10.92 -31.33 23.56
N PRO A 286 -9.84 -30.53 23.48
CA PRO A 286 -8.68 -30.70 24.35
C PRO A 286 -9.04 -30.45 25.82
N GLY A 287 -8.42 -31.17 26.75
CA GLY A 287 -8.62 -30.96 28.19
C GLY A 287 -9.95 -31.45 28.77
N SER A 288 -10.93 -31.86 27.95
CA SER A 288 -12.20 -32.40 28.43
C SER A 288 -12.01 -33.74 29.18
N ARG A 289 -12.59 -33.86 30.37
CA ARG A 289 -12.67 -35.11 31.15
C ARG A 289 -14.14 -35.32 31.57
N PRO A 290 -14.83 -36.37 31.07
CA PRO A 290 -14.39 -37.37 30.09
C PRO A 290 -14.12 -36.77 28.68
N PRO A 291 -13.43 -37.48 27.76
CA PRO A 291 -13.18 -36.99 26.41
C PRO A 291 -14.49 -36.65 25.68
N ALA A 292 -14.55 -35.43 25.14
CA ALA A 292 -15.68 -34.91 24.39
C ALA A 292 -15.26 -34.55 22.96
N TYR A 293 -16.20 -34.67 22.02
CA TYR A 293 -15.96 -34.45 20.60
C TYR A 293 -17.10 -33.63 19.99
N ILE A 294 -16.81 -32.81 19.00
CA ILE A 294 -17.82 -32.18 18.14
C ILE A 294 -17.71 -32.75 16.73
N THR A 295 -18.83 -32.76 16.00
CA THR A 295 -18.85 -33.08 14.57
C THR A 295 -18.92 -31.78 13.79
N VAL A 296 -18.08 -31.65 12.77
CA VAL A 296 -18.01 -30.50 11.88
C VAL A 296 -17.94 -30.97 10.43
N ASP A 297 -18.61 -30.24 9.55
CA ASP A 297 -18.58 -30.52 8.12
C ASP A 297 -17.24 -30.10 7.49
N SER A 298 -16.90 -30.70 6.36
CA SER A 298 -15.64 -30.48 5.63
C SER A 298 -15.39 -29.02 5.28
N HIS A 299 -16.43 -28.32 4.81
CA HIS A 299 -16.39 -26.92 4.40
C HIS A 299 -16.12 -25.94 5.55
N HIS A 300 -16.14 -26.40 6.80
CA HIS A 300 -15.71 -25.63 7.97
C HIS A 300 -14.23 -25.83 8.30
N LEU A 301 -13.48 -26.67 7.57
CA LEU A 301 -12.13 -27.10 7.90
C LEU A 301 -11.13 -26.90 6.76
N ASN A 302 -10.16 -26.01 6.97
CA ASN A 302 -9.03 -25.84 6.06
C ASN A 302 -7.77 -26.52 6.62
N ASN A 303 -7.11 -27.34 5.81
CA ASN A 303 -5.87 -28.03 6.18
C ASN A 303 -4.62 -27.22 5.78
N HIS A 304 -3.84 -26.77 6.77
CA HIS A 304 -2.58 -26.03 6.57
C HIS A 304 -1.34 -26.94 6.67
N GLY A 305 -1.52 -28.26 6.73
CA GLY A 305 -0.49 -29.27 6.91
C GLY A 305 -0.03 -29.42 8.36
N THR A 306 0.40 -28.31 8.98
CA THR A 306 0.86 -28.31 10.40
C THR A 306 -0.27 -28.22 11.42
N HIS A 307 -1.39 -27.63 11.01
CA HIS A 307 -2.59 -27.44 11.81
C HIS A 307 -3.80 -27.38 10.88
N TRP A 308 -4.97 -27.57 11.46
CA TRP A 308 -6.24 -27.29 10.82
C TRP A 308 -6.77 -25.95 11.30
N ARG A 309 -7.49 -25.26 10.42
CA ARG A 309 -8.28 -24.09 10.77
C ARG A 309 -9.74 -24.47 10.66
N MET A 310 -10.46 -24.30 11.75
CA MET A 310 -11.87 -24.58 11.86
C MET A 310 -12.65 -23.27 11.93
N TYR A 311 -13.60 -23.09 11.04
CA TYR A 311 -14.42 -21.89 10.92
C TYR A 311 -15.87 -22.24 11.21
N LEU A 312 -16.39 -21.79 12.34
CA LEU A 312 -17.77 -22.10 12.75
C LEU A 312 -18.60 -20.82 12.84
N PRO A 313 -19.90 -20.84 12.49
CA PRO A 313 -20.75 -19.67 12.66
C PRO A 313 -20.82 -19.24 14.12
N GLU A 314 -20.75 -17.94 14.36
CA GLU A 314 -20.75 -17.37 15.72
C GLU A 314 -22.02 -17.73 16.51
N THR A 315 -23.14 -17.84 15.80
CA THR A 315 -24.45 -18.20 16.37
C THR A 315 -24.73 -19.71 16.36
N MET A 316 -23.79 -20.53 15.86
CA MET A 316 -24.00 -21.98 15.80
C MET A 316 -24.06 -22.59 17.20
N GLN A 317 -24.96 -23.54 17.35
CA GLN A 317 -25.08 -24.41 18.51
C GLN A 317 -24.82 -25.84 18.04
N THR A 318 -23.98 -26.57 18.77
CA THR A 318 -23.63 -27.94 18.44
C THR A 318 -23.65 -28.81 19.69
N TRP A 319 -23.66 -30.11 19.49
CA TRP A 319 -23.69 -31.10 20.56
C TRP A 319 -22.33 -31.76 20.70
N THR A 320 -21.83 -31.86 21.93
CA THR A 320 -20.65 -32.68 22.20
C THR A 320 -21.05 -34.14 22.35
N THR A 321 -20.25 -35.04 21.79
CA THR A 321 -20.42 -36.49 21.92
C THR A 321 -19.31 -37.11 22.75
N ASP A 322 -19.57 -38.26 23.34
CA ASP A 322 -18.56 -39.10 23.99
C ASP A 322 -17.77 -39.94 22.96
N VAL A 323 -16.88 -40.82 23.44
CA VAL A 323 -16.10 -41.71 22.56
C VAL A 323 -16.99 -42.63 21.70
N TYR A 324 -18.16 -43.02 22.19
CA TYR A 324 -19.13 -43.90 21.53
C TYR A 324 -20.10 -43.17 20.61
N GLY A 325 -20.10 -41.82 20.60
CA GLY A 325 -20.99 -41.01 19.78
C GLY A 325 -22.29 -40.61 20.48
N GLN A 326 -22.44 -40.88 21.78
CA GLN A 326 -23.60 -40.44 22.55
C GLN A 326 -23.51 -38.96 22.89
N ILE A 327 -24.62 -38.25 22.72
CA ILE A 327 -24.74 -36.82 23.00
C ILE A 327 -24.57 -36.59 24.52
N GLN A 328 -23.73 -35.62 24.88
CA GLN A 328 -23.47 -35.23 26.27
C GLN A 328 -24.11 -33.88 26.62
N LYS A 329 -23.69 -32.81 25.95
CA LYS A 329 -24.16 -31.44 26.24
C LYS A 329 -24.18 -30.60 24.98
N GLU A 330 -25.06 -29.61 25.00
CA GLU A 330 -25.06 -28.53 24.02
C GLU A 330 -23.91 -27.56 24.33
N VAL A 331 -23.26 -27.06 23.28
CA VAL A 331 -22.17 -26.10 23.35
C VAL A 331 -22.34 -25.07 22.25
N LYS A 332 -22.23 -23.79 22.63
CA LYS A 332 -22.25 -22.67 21.68
C LYS A 332 -20.85 -22.44 21.11
N THR A 333 -20.74 -21.97 19.87
CA THR A 333 -19.43 -21.68 19.26
C THR A 333 -18.50 -20.84 20.15
N PRO A 334 -18.93 -19.75 20.80
CA PRO A 334 -18.04 -18.96 21.67
C PRO A 334 -17.49 -19.74 22.88
N GLU A 335 -18.22 -20.74 23.38
CA GLU A 335 -17.81 -21.57 24.51
C GLU A 335 -16.67 -22.55 24.13
N LEU A 336 -16.46 -22.80 22.83
CA LEU A 336 -15.36 -23.62 22.34
C LEU A 336 -13.99 -22.99 22.62
N PHE A 337 -13.92 -21.68 22.86
CA PHE A 337 -12.69 -21.01 23.32
C PHE A 337 -12.24 -21.42 24.72
N ASN A 338 -13.08 -22.13 25.49
CA ASN A 338 -12.64 -22.76 26.74
C ASN A 338 -11.70 -23.96 26.49
N TYR A 339 -11.72 -24.51 25.27
CA TYR A 339 -10.93 -25.67 24.89
C TYR A 339 -9.83 -25.28 23.90
N PHE A 340 -10.14 -24.46 22.90
CA PHE A 340 -9.18 -24.05 21.88
C PHE A 340 -8.61 -22.66 22.18
N ASN A 341 -7.34 -22.46 21.81
CA ASN A 341 -6.73 -21.14 21.90
C ASN A 341 -7.52 -20.13 21.06
N ARG A 342 -7.81 -18.97 21.64
CA ARG A 342 -8.25 -17.80 20.86
C ARG A 342 -7.14 -17.47 19.88
N THR A 343 -7.47 -17.53 18.60
CA THR A 343 -6.59 -17.02 17.55
C THR A 343 -6.44 -15.54 17.82
N ASP A 344 -5.23 -15.10 18.19
CA ASP A 344 -5.00 -13.71 18.53
C ASP A 344 -5.42 -12.85 17.32
N PRO A 345 -6.44 -11.98 17.46
CA PRO A 345 -6.86 -11.10 16.38
C PRO A 345 -5.67 -10.25 15.90
N LEU A 346 -4.70 -9.97 16.77
CA LEU A 346 -3.46 -9.27 16.45
C LEU A 346 -2.58 -10.03 15.45
N SER A 347 -2.58 -11.37 15.48
CA SER A 347 -1.75 -12.22 14.61
C SER A 347 -2.26 -12.28 13.17
N GLN A 348 -3.58 -12.20 12.96
CA GLN A 348 -4.19 -12.18 11.62
C GLN A 348 -3.95 -10.86 10.87
N ALA A 349 -3.46 -9.83 11.55
CA ALA A 349 -3.66 -8.45 11.16
C ALA A 349 -2.42 -7.65 10.74
N THR A 350 -1.44 -8.29 10.10
CA THR A 350 -0.60 -7.57 9.12
C THR A 350 -1.42 -7.30 7.84
N ILE A 351 -2.58 -6.66 8.02
CA ILE A 351 -3.55 -6.37 6.99
C ILE A 351 -3.11 -5.09 6.32
N LYS A 352 -2.68 -5.12 5.06
CA LYS A 352 -2.51 -3.87 4.29
C LYS A 352 -3.90 -3.23 4.08
N PRO A 353 -4.00 -1.89 3.94
CA PRO A 353 -5.27 -1.26 3.62
C PRO A 353 -5.92 -1.99 2.46
N HIS A 354 -7.20 -2.36 2.62
CA HIS A 354 -8.05 -2.61 1.47
C HIS A 354 -7.98 -1.34 0.64
N GLN A 355 -7.68 -1.49 -0.63
CA GLN A 355 -7.69 -0.38 -1.57
C GLN A 355 -8.75 -0.73 -2.61
N ALA A 356 -9.98 -1.01 -2.15
CA ALA A 356 -11.12 -1.02 -3.04
C ALA A 356 -11.17 0.29 -3.79
N ASN A 357 -11.85 0.26 -4.94
CA ASN A 357 -12.14 1.38 -5.81
C ASN A 357 -12.64 2.60 -5.01
N ARG A 358 -11.73 3.37 -4.41
CA ARG A 358 -11.99 4.73 -3.98
C ARG A 358 -12.56 5.40 -5.20
N LEU A 359 -13.81 5.88 -5.10
CA LEU A 359 -14.48 6.70 -6.10
C LEU A 359 -13.40 7.53 -6.78
N GLN A 360 -13.12 7.25 -8.06
CA GLN A 360 -12.06 7.93 -8.78
C GLN A 360 -12.47 9.40 -8.91
N ARG A 361 -12.11 10.21 -7.91
CA ARG A 361 -12.33 11.66 -7.95
C ARG A 361 -11.42 12.20 -9.05
N GLY A 362 -11.98 13.01 -9.93
CA GLY A 362 -11.25 13.61 -11.05
C GLY A 362 -11.62 13.03 -12.42
N LYS A 363 -11.84 13.93 -13.37
CA LYS A 363 -12.22 13.61 -14.76
C LYS A 363 -11.03 13.19 -15.62
N SER A 364 -9.81 13.57 -15.22
CA SER A 364 -8.57 13.24 -15.94
C SER A 364 -7.62 12.37 -15.10
N ALA A 365 -6.75 11.61 -15.78
CA ALA A 365 -5.73 10.80 -15.12
C ALA A 365 -4.77 11.60 -14.23
N ALA A 366 -4.64 12.91 -14.44
CA ALA A 366 -3.86 13.81 -13.57
C ALA A 366 -4.65 14.19 -12.32
N GLN A 367 -5.94 14.52 -12.45
CA GLN A 367 -6.82 14.80 -11.33
C GLN A 367 -6.98 13.57 -10.42
N GLN A 368 -7.16 12.38 -11.00
CA GLN A 368 -7.23 11.12 -10.24
C GLN A 368 -5.95 10.88 -9.41
N ARG A 369 -4.77 11.23 -9.93
CA ARG A 369 -3.50 11.15 -9.15
C ARG A 369 -3.46 12.15 -8.02
N TYR A 370 -3.92 13.37 -8.27
CA TYR A 370 -3.98 14.42 -7.27
C TYR A 370 -4.89 14.00 -6.10
N PHE A 371 -6.13 13.60 -6.39
CA PHE A 371 -7.05 13.15 -5.33
C PHE A 371 -6.55 11.91 -4.60
N ALA A 372 -6.00 10.92 -5.31
CA ALA A 372 -5.35 9.77 -4.66
C ALA A 372 -4.18 10.19 -3.75
N SER A 373 -3.45 11.26 -4.08
CA SER A 373 -2.39 11.79 -3.22
C SER A 373 -2.93 12.54 -1.99
N VAL A 374 -4.03 13.27 -2.15
CA VAL A 374 -4.72 14.00 -1.08
C VAL A 374 -5.29 13.00 -0.08
N ASP A 375 -6.03 11.99 -0.54
CA ASP A 375 -6.64 10.98 0.33
C ASP A 375 -5.56 10.26 1.17
N ARG A 376 -4.40 9.96 0.60
CA ARG A 376 -3.28 9.38 1.37
C ARG A 376 -2.71 10.32 2.43
N ARG A 377 -2.67 11.62 2.13
CA ARG A 377 -2.19 12.60 3.10
C ARG A 377 -3.15 12.70 4.27
N VAL A 378 -4.45 12.67 3.99
CA VAL A 378 -5.50 12.58 5.02
C VAL A 378 -5.35 11.30 5.83
N ASP A 379 -5.22 10.13 5.19
CA ASP A 379 -5.01 8.85 5.88
C ASP A 379 -3.77 8.87 6.78
N GLN A 380 -2.67 9.47 6.31
CA GLN A 380 -1.44 9.62 7.10
C GLN A 380 -1.65 10.50 8.32
N LEU A 381 -2.33 11.64 8.18
CA LEU A 381 -2.64 12.55 9.28
C LEU A 381 -3.56 11.89 10.30
N HIS A 382 -4.58 11.15 9.85
CA HIS A 382 -5.47 10.38 10.72
C HIS A 382 -4.68 9.36 11.53
N LYS A 383 -3.79 8.60 10.88
CA LYS A 383 -2.92 7.64 11.57
C LYS A 383 -2.01 8.31 12.60
N GLN A 384 -1.39 9.44 12.25
CA GLN A 384 -0.55 10.20 13.18
C GLN A 384 -1.34 10.71 14.38
N THR A 385 -2.54 11.25 14.13
CA THR A 385 -3.42 11.77 15.18
C THR A 385 -3.86 10.66 16.13
N GLN A 386 -4.34 9.53 15.59
CA GLN A 386 -4.70 8.35 16.39
C GLN A 386 -3.51 7.86 17.23
N TRP A 387 -2.32 7.79 16.64
CA TRP A 387 -1.12 7.37 17.36
C TRP A 387 -0.75 8.28 18.52
N VAL A 388 -0.75 9.60 18.30
CA VAL A 388 -0.46 10.60 19.33
C VAL A 388 -1.51 10.57 20.43
N ASN A 389 -2.78 10.40 20.08
CA ASN A 389 -3.86 10.26 21.07
C ASN A 389 -3.66 9.02 21.94
N LEU A 390 -3.32 7.87 21.36
CA LEU A 390 -3.04 6.64 22.12
C LEU A 390 -1.83 6.81 23.05
N LEU A 391 -0.74 7.44 22.58
CA LEU A 391 0.42 7.74 23.42
C LEU A 391 0.03 8.64 24.60
N THR A 392 -0.81 9.66 24.35
CA THR A 392 -1.26 10.59 25.38
C THR A 392 -2.13 9.88 26.41
N GLN A 393 -3.10 9.07 25.97
CA GLN A 393 -3.97 8.29 26.84
C GLN A 393 -3.18 7.26 27.67
N TYR A 394 -2.23 6.57 27.04
CA TYR A 394 -1.36 5.61 27.71
C TYR A 394 -0.48 6.28 28.78
N ALA A 395 0.08 7.45 28.47
CA ALA A 395 0.89 8.21 29.43
C ALA A 395 0.08 8.79 30.60
N GLN A 396 -1.23 8.99 30.40
CA GLN A 396 -2.16 9.49 31.42
C GLN A 396 -2.91 8.36 32.16
N ALA A 397 -2.75 7.11 31.75
CA ALA A 397 -3.45 5.99 32.37
C ALA A 397 -2.89 5.69 33.77
N ASP A 398 -3.79 5.57 34.75
CA ASP A 398 -3.42 5.20 36.12
C ASP A 398 -2.80 3.79 36.18
N ASP A 399 -3.30 2.86 35.37
CA ASP A 399 -2.72 1.52 35.15
C ASP A 399 -2.48 1.26 33.65
N PRO A 400 -1.22 1.32 33.19
CA PRO A 400 -0.85 1.00 31.80
C PRO A 400 -1.24 -0.42 31.36
N SER A 401 -1.29 -1.39 32.29
CA SER A 401 -1.65 -2.78 31.97
C SER A 401 -3.15 -2.92 31.72
N GLU A 402 -3.96 -2.23 32.53
CA GLU A 402 -5.41 -2.15 32.33
C GLU A 402 -5.74 -1.45 31.00
N PHE A 403 -5.08 -0.33 30.68
CA PHE A 403 -5.24 0.34 29.40
C PHE A 403 -4.94 -0.60 28.21
N LEU A 404 -3.85 -1.36 28.28
CA LEU A 404 -3.50 -2.30 27.21
C LEU A 404 -4.51 -3.46 27.09
N ARG A 405 -5.09 -3.92 28.20
CA ARG A 405 -6.16 -4.92 28.21
C ARG A 405 -7.42 -4.38 27.55
N ASP A 406 -7.80 -3.14 27.85
CA ASP A 406 -8.99 -2.49 27.30
C ASP A 406 -8.80 -2.16 25.82
N LEU A 407 -7.61 -1.68 25.41
CA LEU A 407 -7.25 -1.47 24.01
C LEU A 407 -7.33 -2.78 23.20
N ARG A 408 -6.91 -3.90 23.80
CA ARG A 408 -7.04 -5.22 23.19
C ARG A 408 -8.51 -5.61 23.02
N SER A 409 -9.34 -5.47 24.06
CA SER A 409 -10.78 -5.74 24.00
C SER A 409 -11.47 -4.89 22.92
N HIS A 410 -11.16 -3.60 22.87
CA HIS A 410 -11.70 -2.72 21.85
C HIS A 410 -11.25 -3.10 20.43
N THR A 411 -10.00 -3.54 20.28
CA THR A 411 -9.50 -4.06 19.00
C THR A 411 -10.25 -5.33 18.57
N GLU A 412 -10.65 -6.18 19.52
CA GLU A 412 -11.50 -7.36 19.25
C GLU A 412 -12.88 -6.94 18.74
N ASP A 413 -13.49 -5.90 19.30
CA ASP A 413 -14.77 -5.35 18.84
C ASP A 413 -14.69 -4.79 17.42
N LEU A 414 -13.65 -4.01 17.12
CA LEU A 414 -13.43 -3.47 15.78
C LEU A 414 -13.23 -4.56 14.73
N VAL A 415 -12.57 -5.67 15.08
CA VAL A 415 -12.42 -6.83 14.18
C VAL A 415 -13.77 -7.49 13.90
N ARG A 416 -14.64 -7.62 14.91
CA ARG A 416 -16.00 -8.13 14.72
C ARG A 416 -16.80 -7.21 13.79
N GLU A 417 -16.73 -5.91 14.00
CA GLU A 417 -17.38 -4.93 13.15
C GLU A 417 -16.89 -4.99 11.69
N LEU A 418 -15.57 -5.12 11.51
CA LEU A 418 -14.96 -5.26 10.19
C LEU A 418 -15.48 -6.51 9.45
N ASN A 419 -15.59 -7.64 10.14
CA ASN A 419 -16.12 -8.87 9.55
C ASN A 419 -17.58 -8.71 9.13
N THR A 420 -18.41 -8.08 9.98
CA THR A 420 -19.80 -7.75 9.64
C THR A 420 -19.88 -6.89 8.38
N ALA A 421 -19.11 -5.81 8.31
CA ALA A 421 -19.09 -4.92 7.14
C ALA A 421 -18.64 -5.66 5.85
N ILE A 422 -17.68 -6.59 5.94
CA ILE A 422 -17.25 -7.41 4.80
C ILE A 422 -18.38 -8.33 4.30
N ILE A 423 -19.15 -8.93 5.22
CA ILE A 423 -20.28 -9.79 4.86
C ILE A 423 -21.41 -8.98 4.24
N GLU A 424 -21.73 -7.82 4.82
CA GLU A 424 -22.72 -6.89 4.27
C GLU A 424 -22.31 -6.43 2.87
N ARG A 425 -21.02 -6.13 2.66
CA ARG A 425 -20.48 -5.80 1.35
C ARG A 425 -20.71 -6.95 0.36
N GLN A 426 -20.47 -8.19 0.75
CA GLN A 426 -20.71 -9.34 -0.12
C GLN A 426 -22.19 -9.49 -0.46
N ARG A 427 -23.10 -9.38 0.52
CA ARG A 427 -24.56 -9.42 0.28
C ARG A 427 -25.01 -8.28 -0.65
N GLY A 428 -24.45 -7.09 -0.48
CA GLY A 428 -24.70 -5.96 -1.37
C GLY A 428 -24.28 -6.26 -2.81
N HIS A 429 -23.11 -6.88 -3.01
CA HIS A 429 -22.68 -7.33 -4.34
C HIS A 429 -23.60 -8.40 -4.94
N ASP A 430 -24.03 -9.38 -4.13
CA ASP A 430 -24.97 -10.43 -4.56
C ASP A 430 -26.31 -9.83 -5.01
N LEU A 431 -26.75 -8.72 -4.40
CA LEU A 431 -27.97 -7.97 -4.74
C LEU A 431 -27.76 -6.89 -5.82
N GLY A 432 -26.56 -6.74 -6.38
CA GLY A 432 -26.24 -5.67 -7.35
C GLY A 432 -26.32 -4.25 -6.78
N SER A 433 -26.26 -4.10 -5.45
CA SER A 433 -26.35 -2.82 -4.74
C SER A 433 -25.02 -2.06 -4.74
N ASN A 434 -25.08 -0.73 -4.58
CA ASN A 434 -23.88 0.08 -4.40
C ASN A 434 -23.28 -0.16 -3.01
N THR A 435 -22.04 -0.66 -2.96
CA THR A 435 -21.32 -1.00 -1.72
C THR A 435 -20.24 0.02 -1.33
N SER A 436 -20.21 1.20 -1.97
CA SER A 436 -19.15 2.19 -1.76
C SER A 436 -19.00 2.67 -0.32
N ASP A 437 -20.10 2.75 0.45
CA ASP A 437 -20.05 3.18 1.85
C ASP A 437 -19.44 2.08 2.73
N LEU A 438 -19.77 0.81 2.44
CA LEU A 438 -19.21 -0.36 3.11
C LEU A 438 -17.71 -0.50 2.80
N ASP A 439 -17.29 -0.23 1.56
CA ASP A 439 -15.88 -0.20 1.18
C ASP A 439 -15.09 0.84 2.02
N GLN A 440 -15.64 2.06 2.17
CA GLN A 440 -15.02 3.09 3.01
C GLN A 440 -14.96 2.69 4.49
N ARG A 441 -16.02 2.05 5.00
CA ARG A 441 -16.06 1.56 6.39
C ARG A 441 -15.01 0.46 6.63
N ILE A 442 -14.90 -0.51 5.73
CA ILE A 442 -13.91 -1.59 5.78
C ILE A 442 -12.48 -1.02 5.78
N ASP A 443 -12.21 -0.03 4.94
CA ASP A 443 -10.92 0.65 4.87
C ASP A 443 -10.57 1.34 6.21
N SER A 444 -11.53 2.08 6.76
CA SER A 444 -11.39 2.82 8.03
C SER A 444 -11.15 1.89 9.21
N LEU A 445 -12.01 0.89 9.39
CA LEU A 445 -11.87 -0.11 10.46
C LEU A 445 -10.53 -0.85 10.35
N GLY A 446 -10.14 -1.24 9.13
CA GLY A 446 -8.84 -1.85 8.90
C GLY A 446 -7.65 -0.96 9.28
N GLN A 447 -7.77 0.36 9.10
CA GLN A 447 -6.74 1.33 9.50
C GLN A 447 -6.64 1.52 11.00
N GLU A 448 -7.76 1.64 11.67
CA GLU A 448 -7.82 1.81 13.11
C GLU A 448 -7.25 0.58 13.83
N ILE A 449 -7.73 -0.61 13.44
CA ILE A 449 -7.20 -1.89 13.92
C ILE A 449 -5.67 -1.88 13.77
N ARG A 450 -5.13 -1.67 12.57
CA ARG A 450 -3.66 -1.64 12.37
C ARG A 450 -2.92 -0.72 13.35
N THR A 451 -3.47 0.47 13.59
CA THR A 451 -2.84 1.48 14.44
C THR A 451 -2.81 1.01 15.89
N PHE A 452 -3.93 0.48 16.40
CA PHE A 452 -4.02 -0.04 17.76
C PHE A 452 -3.12 -1.26 17.96
N LYS A 453 -3.03 -2.13 16.96
CA LYS A 453 -2.13 -3.29 16.99
C LYS A 453 -0.66 -2.89 17.01
N ALA A 454 -0.27 -1.95 16.16
CA ALA A 454 1.09 -1.44 16.14
C ALA A 454 1.46 -0.82 17.50
N PHE A 455 0.52 -0.07 18.09
CA PHE A 455 0.70 0.54 19.40
C PHE A 455 0.86 -0.51 20.51
N TYR A 456 -0.09 -1.46 20.59
CA TYR A 456 -0.06 -2.54 21.58
C TYR A 456 1.25 -3.34 21.50
N ASN A 457 1.69 -3.71 20.30
CA ASN A 457 2.95 -4.44 20.11
C ASN A 457 4.17 -3.62 20.54
N GLU A 458 4.18 -2.31 20.29
CA GLU A 458 5.30 -1.43 20.69
C GLU A 458 5.40 -1.30 22.21
N GLN A 459 4.27 -1.16 22.90
CA GLN A 459 4.24 -1.05 24.36
C GLN A 459 4.49 -2.38 25.08
N THR A 460 4.20 -3.52 24.43
CA THR A 460 4.42 -4.85 25.02
C THR A 460 5.78 -5.47 24.68
N GLN A 461 6.47 -4.98 23.64
CA GLN A 461 7.78 -5.48 23.22
C GLN A 461 8.95 -4.63 23.72
N THR A 462 8.72 -3.57 24.51
CA THR A 462 9.80 -2.82 25.16
C THR A 462 10.45 -3.70 26.24
N PRO A 463 11.71 -4.13 26.08
CA PRO A 463 12.40 -4.87 27.12
C PRO A 463 12.77 -3.92 28.25
N ASP A 464 12.51 -4.37 29.47
CA ASP A 464 13.16 -4.00 30.72
C ASP A 464 14.51 -3.26 30.55
N GLN A 465 14.47 -1.92 30.48
CA GLN A 465 15.66 -1.06 30.58
C GLN A 465 16.08 -0.83 32.04
N SER A 466 15.64 -1.66 33.00
CA SER A 466 15.98 -1.52 34.42
C SER A 466 17.05 -2.52 34.93
N LYS A 467 17.70 -3.29 34.05
CA LYS A 467 18.81 -4.18 34.45
C LYS A 467 20.19 -3.62 34.05
N GLY A 468 20.72 -2.78 34.96
CA GLY A 468 22.08 -2.91 35.46
C GLY A 468 23.24 -2.57 34.52
N HIS A 469 23.63 -1.29 34.50
CA HIS A 469 25.06 -0.96 34.51
C HIS A 469 25.64 -1.42 35.85
N GLN A 470 26.24 -2.61 35.89
CA GLN A 470 27.26 -3.00 36.86
C GLN A 470 27.87 -4.35 36.46
N ARG A 471 28.92 -4.31 35.64
CA ARG A 471 30.29 -4.79 35.95
C ARG A 471 31.15 -4.77 34.70
#